data_AF-A0A0A1I4K5-F1
#
_entry.id   AF-A0A0A1I4K5-F1
#
_cell.length_a   1.000
_cell.length_b   1.000
_cell.length_c   1.000
_cell.angle_alpha   90.00
_cell.angle_beta   90.00
_cell.angle_gamma   90.00
#
_symmetry.space_group_name_H-M   'P 1'
#
loop_
_entity.id
_entity.type
_entity.pdbx_description
1 polymer ?
#
loop_
_entity_poly.entity_id
_entity_poly.type
_entity_poly.pdbx_seq_one_letter_code
_entity_poly.pdbx_strand_id
1 'polypeptide(L)'
;MPHLSISSGIFEIAPEIATYMHRPDAAPIVLGYEWMAGATTVATLRVAEAFSRVHDIRISALVDEQDTGGPTVATDFEHLNRMLPAAMTRREGVYVWREGEEAKARFRAVDGRDIEAGGFSSIEVVGLAAATDAPNVQFDMAIGLSSTRRQGGPMSTEIIIELAGEDQKGKALHTRHGLIHPAGTAPLTGLSVALLLERLLGLDGQPPTAPGLYFPYQLLNAATYLQRLEQEGGELRELAVE
;
A
#
# COMPACT_ATOMS: atom_id res chain seq x y z
N MET A 1 -12.02 -0.83 23.44
CA MET A 1 -10.81 -1.56 22.98
C MET A 1 -10.57 -1.18 21.54
N PRO A 2 -9.34 -0.84 21.12
CA PRO A 2 -9.02 -0.55 19.72
C PRO A 2 -9.46 -1.66 18.77
N HIS A 3 -9.83 -1.30 17.55
CA HIS A 3 -10.14 -2.23 16.47
C HIS A 3 -9.18 -2.02 15.30
N LEU A 4 -8.63 -3.11 14.79
CA LEU A 4 -7.78 -3.16 13.59
C LEU A 4 -8.22 -4.34 12.74
N SER A 5 -8.52 -4.10 11.47
CA SER A 5 -8.85 -5.12 10.47
C SER A 5 -7.88 -5.03 9.29
N ILE A 6 -7.34 -6.17 8.84
CA ILE A 6 -6.16 -6.25 7.92
C ILE A 6 -6.33 -7.22 6.73
N SER A 7 -7.55 -7.68 6.45
CA SER A 7 -7.82 -8.66 5.38
C SER A 7 -9.11 -8.36 4.62
N SER A 8 -9.53 -7.08 4.58
CA SER A 8 -10.79 -6.66 3.98
C SER A 8 -10.58 -5.92 2.68
N GLY A 9 -11.50 -6.11 1.74
CA GLY A 9 -11.56 -5.35 0.50
C GLY A 9 -12.14 -3.95 0.71
N ILE A 10 -11.92 -3.04 -0.23
CA ILE A 10 -12.53 -1.70 -0.17
C ILE A 10 -14.06 -1.73 -0.09
N PHE A 11 -14.69 -2.77 -0.66
CA PHE A 11 -16.14 -2.97 -0.64
C PHE A 11 -16.67 -3.45 0.72
N GLU A 12 -15.80 -3.82 1.67
CA GLU A 12 -16.17 -4.40 2.96
C GLU A 12 -16.09 -3.40 4.12
N ILE A 13 -15.80 -2.12 3.83
CA ILE A 13 -15.62 -1.04 4.83
C ILE A 13 -16.89 -0.66 5.62
N ALA A 14 -18.07 -1.10 5.17
CA ALA A 14 -19.36 -0.66 5.68
C ALA A 14 -19.58 -0.90 7.19
N PRO A 15 -19.22 -2.06 7.78
CA PRO A 15 -19.43 -2.31 9.21
C PRO A 15 -18.66 -1.34 10.11
N GLU A 16 -17.40 -1.06 9.78
CA GLU A 16 -16.52 -0.15 10.51
C GLU A 16 -17.01 1.30 10.41
N ILE A 17 -17.42 1.73 9.20
CA ILE A 17 -18.02 3.06 9.00
C ILE A 17 -19.32 3.20 9.80
N ALA A 18 -20.23 2.24 9.71
CA ALA A 18 -21.51 2.28 10.42
C ALA A 18 -21.28 2.32 11.95
N THR A 19 -20.35 1.50 12.45
CA THR A 19 -19.98 1.47 13.86
C THR A 19 -19.44 2.83 14.31
N TYR A 20 -18.52 3.41 13.54
CA TYR A 20 -17.95 4.74 13.83
C TYR A 20 -19.02 5.84 13.82
N MET A 21 -19.88 5.88 12.80
CA MET A 21 -20.93 6.91 12.68
C MET A 21 -21.91 6.90 13.86
N HIS A 22 -22.21 5.72 14.42
CA HIS A 22 -23.10 5.60 15.56
C HIS A 22 -22.43 5.85 16.92
N ARG A 23 -21.12 5.63 17.02
CA ARG A 23 -20.36 5.76 18.27
C ARG A 23 -18.92 6.27 18.01
N PRO A 24 -18.77 7.52 17.54
CA PRO A 24 -17.46 8.04 17.14
C PRO A 24 -16.45 8.13 18.30
N ASP A 25 -16.96 8.27 19.54
CA ASP A 25 -16.15 8.42 20.74
C ASP A 25 -15.84 7.09 21.46
N ALA A 26 -16.22 5.93 20.89
CA ALA A 26 -16.11 4.65 21.60
C ALA A 26 -14.70 4.03 21.60
N ALA A 27 -14.01 4.06 20.45
CA ALA A 27 -12.68 3.47 20.29
C ALA A 27 -12.02 3.94 18.98
N PRO A 28 -10.67 3.89 18.89
CA PRO A 28 -10.00 3.98 17.60
C PRO A 28 -10.30 2.74 16.75
N ILE A 29 -10.65 2.99 15.48
CA ILE A 29 -10.89 1.99 14.44
C ILE A 29 -9.87 2.26 13.33
N VAL A 30 -9.04 1.27 13.03
CA VAL A 30 -8.03 1.34 11.97
C VAL A 30 -8.43 0.45 10.82
N LEU A 31 -8.57 1.06 9.65
CA LEU A 31 -8.82 0.40 8.38
C LEU A 31 -7.49 -0.07 7.78
N GLY A 32 -6.93 -1.16 8.30
CA GLY A 32 -5.69 -1.76 7.82
C GLY A 32 -5.84 -2.52 6.48
N TYR A 33 -6.79 -2.11 5.64
CA TYR A 33 -7.12 -2.76 4.37
C TYR A 33 -6.12 -2.38 3.26
N GLU A 34 -5.24 -1.42 3.55
CA GLU A 34 -4.10 -1.08 2.72
C GLU A 34 -3.22 -2.32 2.54
N TRP A 35 -2.59 -2.43 1.39
CA TRP A 35 -1.67 -3.51 1.06
C TRP A 35 -0.60 -3.62 2.15
N MET A 36 -0.49 -4.82 2.71
CA MET A 36 0.38 -5.12 3.86
C MET A 36 0.14 -4.19 5.07
N ALA A 37 -1.13 -3.89 5.33
CA ALA A 37 -1.61 -3.06 6.43
C ALA A 37 -0.95 -1.67 6.50
N GLY A 38 -0.62 -1.08 5.35
CA GLY A 38 -0.13 0.30 5.23
C GLY A 38 1.36 0.45 4.94
N ALA A 39 2.09 -0.64 4.71
CA ALA A 39 3.50 -0.60 4.36
C ALA A 39 3.78 0.31 3.14
N THR A 40 2.96 0.13 2.12
CA THR A 40 2.93 0.82 0.83
C THR A 40 2.59 2.29 0.97
N THR A 41 1.57 2.66 1.75
CA THR A 41 1.11 4.04 1.90
C THR A 41 2.07 4.86 2.75
N VAL A 42 2.59 4.27 3.83
CA VAL A 42 3.65 4.88 4.65
C VAL A 42 4.90 5.16 3.82
N ALA A 43 5.36 4.19 3.02
CA ALA A 43 6.50 4.37 2.12
C ALA A 43 6.22 5.41 1.03
N THR A 44 5.04 5.37 0.41
CA THR A 44 4.64 6.30 -0.65
C THR A 44 4.59 7.74 -0.15
N LEU A 45 3.99 7.97 1.03
CA LEU A 45 3.90 9.31 1.60
C LEU A 45 5.28 9.83 2.04
N ARG A 46 6.19 8.97 2.50
CA ARG A 46 7.58 9.37 2.74
C ARG A 46 8.28 9.83 1.47
N VAL A 47 8.07 9.15 0.34
CA VAL A 47 8.61 9.59 -0.95
C VAL A 47 7.95 10.90 -1.40
N ALA A 48 6.65 11.06 -1.16
CA ALA A 48 5.88 12.24 -1.54
C ALA A 48 6.37 13.54 -0.85
N GLU A 49 7.08 13.47 0.28
CA GLU A 49 7.64 14.66 0.96
C GLU A 49 8.62 15.46 0.09
N ALA A 50 9.24 14.83 -0.93
CA ALA A 50 10.10 15.52 -1.89
C ALA A 50 9.33 16.44 -2.85
N PHE A 51 8.00 16.28 -2.94
CA PHE A 51 7.13 16.99 -3.86
C PHE A 51 6.44 18.15 -3.15
N SER A 52 6.33 19.30 -3.84
CA SER A 52 5.40 20.35 -3.44
C SER A 52 3.97 20.04 -3.92
N ARG A 53 3.85 19.33 -5.04
CA ARG A 53 2.59 18.86 -5.60
C ARG A 53 2.79 17.54 -6.30
N VAL A 54 2.02 16.52 -5.92
CA VAL A 54 1.98 15.23 -6.61
C VAL A 54 0.88 15.26 -7.66
N HIS A 55 1.15 14.75 -8.85
CA HIS A 55 0.17 14.64 -9.94
C HIS A 55 -0.27 13.20 -10.13
N ASP A 56 0.70 12.30 -10.15
CA ASP A 56 0.51 10.89 -10.44
C ASP A 56 1.13 10.04 -9.35
N ILE A 57 0.35 9.08 -8.86
CA ILE A 57 0.81 8.03 -7.97
C ILE A 57 0.44 6.69 -8.60
N ARG A 58 1.44 5.91 -8.95
CA ARG A 58 1.26 4.56 -9.47
C ARG A 58 1.97 3.59 -8.54
N ILE A 59 1.19 2.70 -7.95
CA ILE A 59 1.70 1.59 -7.13
C ILE A 59 1.53 0.31 -7.94
N SER A 60 2.57 -0.52 -7.97
CA SER A 60 2.53 -1.81 -8.66
C SER A 60 3.16 -2.90 -7.79
N ALA A 61 2.37 -3.91 -7.43
CA ALA A 61 2.85 -5.04 -6.65
C ALA A 61 3.20 -6.23 -7.56
N LEU A 62 4.43 -6.74 -7.44
CA LEU A 62 4.80 -8.06 -7.94
C LEU A 62 4.88 -9.01 -6.75
N VAL A 63 3.88 -9.88 -6.63
CA VAL A 63 3.87 -10.96 -5.64
C VAL A 63 4.52 -12.18 -6.27
N ASP A 64 5.51 -12.73 -5.57
CA ASP A 64 6.16 -13.93 -6.05
C ASP A 64 5.21 -15.14 -5.96
N GLU A 65 5.14 -15.98 -6.98
CA GLU A 65 4.25 -17.15 -7.01
C GLU A 65 4.55 -18.20 -5.92
N GLN A 66 5.74 -18.16 -5.30
CA GLN A 66 6.08 -19.00 -4.14
C GLN A 66 5.72 -18.32 -2.81
N ASP A 67 5.31 -17.07 -2.82
CA ASP A 67 4.83 -16.33 -1.66
C ASP A 67 3.35 -16.65 -1.39
N THR A 68 3.10 -17.88 -0.95
CA THR A 68 1.75 -18.45 -0.89
C THR A 68 0.92 -17.95 0.30
N GLY A 69 1.53 -17.38 1.34
CA GLY A 69 0.83 -16.88 2.55
C GLY A 69 0.00 -17.91 3.33
N GLY A 70 -0.10 -19.15 2.87
CA GLY A 70 -0.97 -20.20 3.40
C GLY A 70 -2.41 -20.17 2.83
N PRO A 71 -3.25 -21.15 3.22
CA PRO A 71 -4.57 -21.34 2.63
C PRO A 71 -5.56 -20.19 2.87
N THR A 72 -5.43 -19.46 3.98
CA THR A 72 -6.27 -18.30 4.26
C THR A 72 -6.02 -17.18 3.26
N VAL A 73 -4.75 -16.87 2.97
CA VAL A 73 -4.37 -15.83 2.00
C VAL A 73 -4.90 -16.16 0.60
N ALA A 74 -4.81 -17.42 0.18
CA ALA A 74 -5.38 -17.84 -1.10
C ALA A 74 -6.90 -17.63 -1.16
N THR A 75 -7.60 -17.98 -0.08
CA THR A 75 -9.07 -17.79 0.02
C THR A 75 -9.44 -16.31 -0.02
N ASP A 76 -8.69 -15.45 0.67
CA ASP A 76 -8.92 -14.00 0.69
C ASP A 76 -8.69 -13.41 -0.71
N PHE A 77 -7.61 -13.78 -1.40
CA PHE A 77 -7.35 -13.32 -2.78
C PHE A 77 -8.44 -13.74 -3.76
N GLU A 78 -8.90 -14.99 -3.69
CA GLU A 78 -10.02 -15.47 -4.51
C GLU A 78 -11.29 -14.70 -4.23
N HIS A 79 -11.59 -14.44 -2.94
CA HIS A 79 -12.76 -13.68 -2.53
C HIS A 79 -12.71 -12.23 -3.03
N LEU A 80 -11.59 -11.52 -2.83
CA LEU A 80 -11.40 -10.14 -3.27
C LEU A 80 -11.56 -10.01 -4.79
N ASN A 81 -10.89 -10.87 -5.56
CA ASN A 81 -10.97 -10.86 -7.02
C ASN A 81 -12.36 -11.20 -7.54
N ARG A 82 -13.07 -12.13 -6.88
CA ARG A 82 -14.42 -12.52 -7.26
C ARG A 82 -15.44 -11.41 -6.98
N MET A 83 -15.32 -10.74 -5.83
CA MET A 83 -16.31 -9.76 -5.37
C MET A 83 -16.16 -8.39 -6.05
N LEU A 84 -14.92 -7.99 -6.38
CA LEU A 84 -14.66 -6.71 -7.02
C LEU A 84 -13.53 -6.84 -8.06
N PRO A 85 -13.85 -7.37 -9.26
CA PRO A 85 -12.86 -7.52 -10.33
C PRO A 85 -12.46 -6.19 -10.97
N ALA A 86 -13.27 -5.13 -10.77
CA ALA A 86 -12.99 -3.80 -11.27
C ALA A 86 -11.99 -3.07 -10.37
N ALA A 87 -10.97 -2.45 -10.96
CA ALA A 87 -9.96 -1.73 -10.20
C ALA A 87 -10.39 -0.27 -9.98
N MET A 88 -10.70 0.10 -8.73
CA MET A 88 -10.92 1.50 -8.39
C MET A 88 -9.67 2.31 -8.68
N THR A 89 -9.81 3.48 -9.30
CA THR A 89 -8.70 4.34 -9.70
C THR A 89 -9.15 5.78 -9.65
N ARG A 90 -8.27 6.72 -9.26
CA ARG A 90 -8.52 8.15 -9.45
C ARG A 90 -7.87 8.57 -10.76
N ARG A 91 -8.63 9.21 -11.66
CA ARG A 91 -8.13 9.82 -12.90
C ARG A 91 -8.66 11.23 -13.01
N GLU A 92 -7.81 12.20 -13.29
CA GLU A 92 -8.18 13.60 -13.47
C GLU A 92 -9.06 14.14 -12.33
N GLY A 93 -8.80 13.67 -11.10
CA GLY A 93 -9.53 14.07 -9.91
C GLY A 93 -10.82 13.30 -9.62
N VAL A 94 -11.31 12.45 -10.54
CA VAL A 94 -12.53 11.65 -10.38
C VAL A 94 -12.23 10.17 -10.15
N TYR A 95 -13.06 9.50 -9.35
CA TYR A 95 -12.95 8.05 -9.14
C TYR A 95 -13.66 7.29 -10.27
N VAL A 96 -12.94 6.34 -10.86
CA VAL A 96 -13.41 5.47 -11.94
C VAL A 96 -13.10 4.02 -11.61
N TRP A 97 -13.82 3.12 -12.27
CA TRP A 97 -13.61 1.67 -12.18
C TRP A 97 -13.01 1.19 -13.50
N ARG A 98 -11.80 0.65 -13.46
CA ARG A 98 -11.14 0.06 -14.65
C ARG A 98 -11.52 -1.42 -14.75
N GLU A 99 -12.05 -1.83 -15.89
CA GLU A 99 -12.50 -3.19 -16.17
C GLU A 99 -11.99 -3.69 -17.53
N GLY A 100 -11.93 -5.01 -17.72
CA GLY A 100 -11.56 -5.62 -19.00
C GLY A 100 -10.20 -5.12 -19.52
N GLU A 101 -10.18 -4.59 -20.74
CA GLU A 101 -8.97 -4.02 -21.34
C GLU A 101 -8.44 -2.80 -20.57
N GLU A 102 -9.30 -2.01 -19.93
CA GLU A 102 -8.87 -0.83 -19.17
C GLU A 102 -8.17 -1.19 -17.85
N ALA A 103 -8.45 -2.39 -17.34
CA ALA A 103 -7.77 -2.93 -16.17
C ALA A 103 -6.39 -3.52 -16.53
N LYS A 104 -6.07 -3.75 -17.80
CA LYS A 104 -4.73 -4.22 -18.17
C LYS A 104 -3.71 -3.13 -17.89
N ALA A 105 -2.61 -3.53 -17.26
CA ALA A 105 -1.52 -2.65 -16.91
C ALA A 105 -0.18 -3.32 -17.24
N ARG A 106 0.86 -2.48 -17.30
CA ARG A 106 2.25 -2.94 -17.33
C ARG A 106 3.06 -2.05 -16.41
N PHE A 107 4.00 -2.65 -15.71
CA PHE A 107 5.00 -1.94 -14.93
C PHE A 107 6.35 -2.60 -15.08
N ARG A 108 7.38 -1.86 -14.72
CA ARG A 108 8.72 -2.39 -14.66
C ARG A 108 9.00 -2.94 -13.26
N ALA A 109 9.51 -4.16 -13.15
CA ALA A 109 9.96 -4.75 -11.89
C ALA A 109 11.25 -4.09 -11.39
N VAL A 110 11.72 -4.50 -10.22
CA VAL A 110 12.97 -4.03 -9.62
C VAL A 110 14.17 -4.19 -10.56
N ASP A 111 14.26 -5.31 -11.27
CA ASP A 111 15.36 -5.64 -12.19
C ASP A 111 15.24 -5.00 -13.59
N GLY A 112 14.26 -4.13 -13.80
CA GLY A 112 14.07 -3.46 -15.08
C GLY A 112 13.25 -4.24 -16.12
N ARG A 113 12.71 -5.41 -15.79
CA ARG A 113 11.85 -6.17 -16.72
C ARG A 113 10.41 -5.67 -16.70
N ASP A 114 9.78 -5.62 -17.87
CA ASP A 114 8.35 -5.35 -18.00
C ASP A 114 7.53 -6.55 -17.50
N ILE A 115 6.48 -6.23 -16.74
CA ILE A 115 5.55 -7.16 -16.11
C ILE A 115 4.15 -6.84 -16.61
N GLU A 116 3.45 -7.84 -17.12
CA GLU A 116 2.01 -7.72 -17.38
C GLU A 116 1.25 -7.84 -16.06
N ALA A 117 0.31 -6.93 -15.85
CA ALA A 117 -0.41 -6.77 -14.60
C ALA A 117 -1.88 -6.47 -14.87
N GLY A 118 -2.70 -6.66 -13.84
CA GLY A 118 -4.07 -6.17 -13.78
C GLY A 118 -4.19 -5.04 -12.77
N GLY A 119 -5.13 -4.13 -12.97
CA GLY A 119 -5.56 -3.19 -11.95
C GLY A 119 -6.08 -3.96 -10.74
N PHE A 120 -5.79 -3.45 -9.55
CA PHE A 120 -6.24 -4.06 -8.30
C PHE A 120 -6.91 -3.00 -7.42
N SER A 121 -8.06 -3.32 -6.85
CA SER A 121 -8.87 -2.37 -6.09
C SER A 121 -8.43 -2.27 -4.63
N SER A 122 -7.26 -1.67 -4.41
CA SER A 122 -6.75 -1.36 -3.07
C SER A 122 -7.37 -0.08 -2.50
N ILE A 123 -7.63 -0.05 -1.19
CA ILE A 123 -8.14 1.16 -0.50
C ILE A 123 -7.13 2.32 -0.53
N GLU A 124 -5.86 2.02 -0.76
CA GLU A 124 -4.78 3.01 -0.83
C GLU A 124 -5.04 4.08 -1.89
N VAL A 125 -5.76 3.73 -2.95
CA VAL A 125 -6.12 4.67 -4.01
C VAL A 125 -6.87 5.87 -3.44
N VAL A 126 -7.85 5.64 -2.56
CA VAL A 126 -8.59 6.73 -1.91
C VAL A 126 -7.79 7.37 -0.77
N GLY A 127 -7.01 6.58 -0.03
CA GLY A 127 -6.17 7.07 1.05
C GLY A 127 -5.11 8.06 0.55
N LEU A 128 -4.33 7.66 -0.45
CA LEU A 128 -3.27 8.48 -1.06
C LEU A 128 -3.84 9.68 -1.80
N ALA A 129 -4.94 9.50 -2.53
CA ALA A 129 -5.63 10.62 -3.18
C ALA A 129 -6.06 11.70 -2.17
N ALA A 130 -6.63 11.28 -1.03
CA ALA A 130 -7.04 12.21 0.02
C ALA A 130 -5.85 12.87 0.73
N ALA A 131 -4.77 12.12 0.96
CA ALA A 131 -3.59 12.62 1.66
C ALA A 131 -2.72 13.58 0.80
N THR A 132 -2.75 13.45 -0.52
CA THR A 132 -1.85 14.18 -1.43
C THR A 132 -2.57 15.14 -2.40
N ASP A 133 -3.90 15.04 -2.49
CA ASP A 133 -4.72 15.65 -3.54
C ASP A 133 -4.29 15.29 -4.98
N ALA A 134 -3.51 14.20 -5.17
CA ALA A 134 -3.06 13.77 -6.49
C ALA A 134 -4.26 13.42 -7.39
N PRO A 135 -4.41 14.05 -8.58
CA PRO A 135 -5.53 13.79 -9.48
C PRO A 135 -5.51 12.39 -10.08
N ASN A 136 -4.34 11.76 -10.16
CA ASN A 136 -4.17 10.42 -10.73
C ASN A 136 -3.57 9.48 -9.68
N VAL A 137 -4.32 8.46 -9.28
CA VAL A 137 -3.85 7.45 -8.33
C VAL A 137 -4.35 6.08 -8.77
N GLN A 138 -3.44 5.12 -8.92
CA GLN A 138 -3.79 3.76 -9.28
C GLN A 138 -2.92 2.72 -8.59
N PHE A 139 -3.49 1.52 -8.45
CA PHE A 139 -2.80 0.33 -7.97
C PHE A 139 -2.95 -0.77 -9.01
N ASP A 140 -1.84 -1.41 -9.36
CA ASP A 140 -1.78 -2.57 -10.25
C ASP A 140 -1.07 -3.74 -9.53
N MET A 141 -1.36 -4.97 -9.95
CA MET A 141 -0.82 -6.17 -9.33
C MET A 141 -0.52 -7.23 -10.38
N ALA A 142 0.58 -7.96 -10.17
CA ALA A 142 0.90 -9.18 -10.88
C ALA A 142 1.37 -10.26 -9.89
N ILE A 143 1.05 -11.51 -10.19
CA ILE A 143 1.65 -12.68 -9.55
C ILE A 143 2.65 -13.26 -10.54
N GLY A 144 3.89 -13.49 -10.12
CA GLY A 144 4.92 -13.97 -11.03
C GLY A 144 6.25 -14.27 -10.35
N LEU A 145 7.32 -14.24 -11.15
CA LEU A 145 8.67 -14.54 -10.70
C LEU A 145 9.38 -13.25 -10.25
N SER A 146 9.75 -13.14 -8.96
CA SER A 146 10.42 -11.94 -8.44
C SER A 146 11.78 -11.70 -9.07
N SER A 147 12.22 -10.44 -9.13
CA SER A 147 13.54 -10.03 -9.62
C SER A 147 14.67 -10.73 -8.88
N THR A 148 14.58 -10.89 -7.56
CA THR A 148 15.59 -11.62 -6.76
C THR A 148 15.67 -13.08 -7.18
N ARG A 149 14.52 -13.74 -7.36
CA ARG A 149 14.44 -15.15 -7.76
C ARG A 149 14.91 -15.37 -9.20
N ARG A 150 14.68 -14.40 -10.12
CA ARG A 150 15.25 -14.42 -11.49
C ARG A 150 16.77 -14.46 -11.51
N GLN A 151 17.41 -13.88 -10.50
CA GLN A 151 18.86 -13.83 -10.37
C GLN A 151 19.43 -15.05 -9.60
N GLY A 152 18.58 -16.02 -9.26
CA GLY A 152 18.96 -17.23 -8.52
C GLY A 152 18.90 -17.07 -6.99
N GLY A 153 18.40 -15.95 -6.48
CA GLY A 153 18.15 -15.74 -5.06
C GLY A 153 16.81 -16.32 -4.58
N PRO A 154 16.44 -16.09 -3.30
CA PRO A 154 15.13 -16.46 -2.78
C PRO A 154 13.99 -15.63 -3.40
N MET A 155 12.74 -16.06 -3.16
CA MET A 155 11.56 -15.25 -3.48
C MET A 155 11.59 -13.91 -2.73
N SER A 156 10.91 -12.91 -3.28
CA SER A 156 10.77 -11.60 -2.65
C SER A 156 9.46 -10.96 -3.06
N THR A 157 8.91 -10.10 -2.21
CA THR A 157 7.83 -9.20 -2.64
C THR A 157 8.44 -7.88 -3.10
N GLU A 158 7.86 -7.29 -4.15
CA GLU A 158 8.28 -6.00 -4.69
C GLU A 158 7.07 -5.10 -4.86
N ILE A 159 7.10 -3.93 -4.22
CA ILE A 159 6.14 -2.86 -4.48
C ILE A 159 6.89 -1.71 -5.15
N ILE A 160 6.54 -1.45 -6.40
CA ILE A 160 7.06 -0.35 -7.18
C ILE A 160 6.19 0.87 -6.93
N ILE A 161 6.82 1.95 -6.50
CA ILE A 161 6.18 3.22 -6.16
C ILE A 161 6.70 4.27 -7.13
N GLU A 162 5.83 4.75 -8.02
CA GLU A 162 6.13 5.75 -9.05
C GLU A 162 5.34 7.02 -8.77
N LEU A 163 6.04 8.14 -8.57
CA LEU A 163 5.43 9.46 -8.32
C LEU A 163 5.93 10.47 -9.35
N ALA A 164 5.00 11.18 -9.99
CA ALA A 164 5.31 12.34 -10.81
C ALA A 164 4.59 13.60 -10.31
N GLY A 165 5.22 14.76 -10.48
CA GLY A 165 4.71 16.03 -9.99
C GLY A 165 5.75 17.15 -10.05
N GLU A 166 5.71 18.04 -9.06
CA GLU A 166 6.61 19.18 -8.91
C GLU A 166 7.41 19.08 -7.61
N ASP A 167 8.71 19.39 -7.65
CA ASP A 167 9.55 19.53 -6.47
C ASP A 167 9.27 20.82 -5.68
N GLN A 168 9.99 21.04 -4.58
CA GLN A 168 9.88 22.24 -3.75
C GLN A 168 10.24 23.56 -4.46
N LYS A 169 10.79 23.50 -5.69
CA LYS A 169 11.14 24.65 -6.52
C LYS A 169 10.20 24.79 -7.73
N GLY A 170 9.13 23.99 -7.81
CA GLY A 170 8.18 23.98 -8.92
C GLY A 170 8.74 23.32 -10.20
N LYS A 171 9.84 22.57 -10.11
CA LYS A 171 10.40 21.84 -11.25
C LYS A 171 9.75 20.46 -11.33
N ALA A 172 9.49 19.99 -12.55
CA ALA A 172 9.05 18.61 -12.78
C ALA A 172 9.99 17.61 -12.09
N LEU A 173 9.40 16.72 -11.28
CA LEU A 173 10.05 15.65 -10.57
C LEU A 173 9.32 14.34 -10.89
N HIS A 174 10.09 13.31 -11.21
CA HIS A 174 9.61 11.94 -11.33
C HIS A 174 10.53 11.07 -10.50
N THR A 175 9.96 10.20 -9.68
CA THR A 175 10.71 9.28 -8.82
C THR A 175 10.14 7.89 -8.95
N ARG A 176 11.02 6.90 -8.79
CA ARG A 176 10.66 5.49 -8.78
C ARG A 176 11.38 4.80 -7.64
N HIS A 177 10.64 4.04 -6.84
CA HIS A 177 11.17 3.35 -5.67
C HIS A 177 10.68 1.90 -5.64
N GLY A 178 11.46 1.03 -5.02
CA GLY A 178 11.06 -0.33 -4.69
C GLY A 178 11.01 -0.49 -3.18
N LEU A 179 9.84 -0.80 -2.64
CA LEU A 179 9.68 -1.35 -1.29
C LEU A 179 9.78 -2.87 -1.40
N ILE A 180 10.77 -3.47 -0.75
CA ILE A 180 11.18 -4.85 -0.99
C ILE A 180 11.37 -5.57 0.33
N HIS A 181 10.95 -6.83 0.39
CA HIS A 181 11.30 -7.71 1.50
C HIS A 181 11.71 -9.10 0.97
N PRO A 182 12.90 -9.63 1.34
CA PRO A 182 13.44 -10.89 0.82
C PRO A 182 12.75 -12.15 1.37
N ALA A 183 11.82 -11.97 2.30
CA ALA A 183 11.00 -13.04 2.85
C ALA A 183 9.50 -12.90 2.48
N GLY A 184 9.19 -12.11 1.44
CA GLY A 184 7.85 -11.97 0.90
C GLY A 184 6.97 -10.95 1.62
N THR A 185 5.66 -11.09 1.45
CA THR A 185 4.60 -10.17 1.91
C THR A 185 4.40 -10.20 3.43
N ALA A 186 4.50 -11.39 4.04
CA ALA A 186 4.14 -11.59 5.45
C ALA A 186 4.95 -10.71 6.45
N PRO A 187 6.28 -10.54 6.30
CA PRO A 187 7.03 -9.64 7.18
C PRO A 187 6.60 -8.18 7.09
N LEU A 188 6.27 -7.67 5.90
CA LEU A 188 5.77 -6.29 5.74
C LEU A 188 4.44 -6.11 6.47
N THR A 189 3.51 -7.05 6.30
CA THR A 189 2.24 -7.05 7.03
C THR A 189 2.44 -7.15 8.53
N GLY A 190 3.30 -8.08 8.98
CA GLY A 190 3.59 -8.29 10.40
C GLY A 190 4.19 -7.06 11.06
N LEU A 191 5.13 -6.40 10.40
CA LEU A 191 5.73 -5.15 10.86
C LEU A 191 4.69 -4.03 10.98
N SER A 192 3.87 -3.82 9.95
CA SER A 192 2.81 -2.80 9.98
C SER A 192 1.84 -3.05 11.14
N VAL A 193 1.38 -4.29 11.33
CA VAL A 193 0.47 -4.67 12.41
C VAL A 193 1.10 -4.44 13.78
N ALA A 194 2.35 -4.86 13.97
CA ALA A 194 3.05 -4.68 15.24
C ALA A 194 3.14 -3.20 15.61
N LEU A 195 3.57 -2.35 14.69
CA LEU A 195 3.70 -0.89 14.92
C LEU A 195 2.33 -0.22 15.14
N LEU A 196 1.29 -0.66 14.43
CA LEU A 196 -0.08 -0.16 14.66
C LEU A 196 -0.58 -0.52 16.05
N LEU A 197 -0.35 -1.75 16.52
CA LEU A 197 -0.74 -2.17 17.86
C LEU A 197 0.04 -1.40 18.93
N GLU A 198 1.35 -1.22 18.75
CA GLU A 198 2.17 -0.39 19.64
C GLU A 198 1.61 1.03 19.76
N ARG A 199 1.32 1.67 18.62
CA ARG A 199 0.73 3.02 18.56
C ARG A 199 -0.65 3.08 19.20
N LEU A 200 -1.54 2.14 18.87
CA LEU A 200 -2.91 2.11 19.39
C LEU A 200 -2.95 1.96 20.91
N LEU A 201 -2.01 1.20 21.48
CA LEU A 201 -1.92 0.92 22.90
C LEU A 201 -1.02 1.92 23.66
N GLY A 202 -0.37 2.86 22.98
CA GLY A 202 0.57 3.82 23.59
C GLY A 202 1.88 3.17 24.07
N LEU A 203 2.26 2.03 23.50
CA LEU A 203 3.50 1.32 23.84
C LEU A 203 4.74 1.97 23.22
N ASP A 204 4.54 2.94 22.34
CA ASP A 204 5.55 3.82 21.76
C ASP A 204 5.92 5.02 22.66
N GLY A 205 5.36 5.09 23.87
CA GLY A 205 5.59 6.16 24.85
C GLY A 205 4.70 7.39 24.66
N GLN A 206 3.79 7.39 23.69
CA GLN A 206 2.74 8.39 23.55
C GLN A 206 1.45 7.93 24.25
N PRO A 207 0.50 8.84 24.55
CA PRO A 207 -0.83 8.43 24.99
C PRO A 207 -1.47 7.45 23.99
N PRO A 208 -2.28 6.47 24.46
CA PRO A 208 -3.06 5.62 23.57
C PRO A 208 -3.88 6.42 22.57
N THR A 209 -4.03 5.91 21.35
CA THR A 209 -4.75 6.61 20.28
C THR A 209 -6.19 6.90 20.71
N ALA A 210 -6.60 8.16 20.55
CA ALA A 210 -7.96 8.60 20.85
C ALA A 210 -8.98 7.93 19.90
N PRO A 211 -10.28 7.89 20.27
CA PRO A 211 -11.32 7.46 19.37
C PRO A 211 -11.30 8.19 18.02
N GLY A 212 -11.56 7.45 16.94
CA GLY A 212 -11.45 7.95 15.58
C GLY A 212 -11.49 6.83 14.54
N LEU A 213 -11.62 7.21 13.27
CA LEU A 213 -11.51 6.31 12.12
C LEU A 213 -10.23 6.66 11.36
N TYR A 214 -9.30 5.71 11.27
CA TYR A 214 -7.94 5.96 10.81
C TYR A 214 -7.53 5.03 9.67
N PHE A 215 -6.75 5.58 8.74
CA PHE A 215 -5.84 4.80 7.92
C PHE A 215 -4.52 4.54 8.69
N PRO A 216 -3.81 3.43 8.39
CA PRO A 216 -2.51 3.15 8.96
C PRO A 216 -1.51 4.30 8.88
N TYR A 217 -1.38 4.96 7.72
CA TYR A 217 -0.42 6.05 7.52
C TYR A 217 -0.68 7.30 8.37
N GLN A 218 -1.88 7.46 8.94
CA GLN A 218 -2.18 8.56 9.86
C GLN A 218 -1.65 8.30 11.27
N LEU A 219 -1.35 7.04 11.58
CA LEU A 219 -0.90 6.60 12.90
C LEU A 219 0.57 6.20 12.90
N LEU A 220 1.07 5.63 11.81
CA LEU A 220 2.45 5.17 11.68
C LEU A 220 3.39 6.34 11.36
N ASN A 221 4.50 6.42 12.10
CA ASN A 221 5.59 7.31 11.75
C ASN A 221 6.45 6.66 10.65
N ALA A 222 6.58 7.32 9.49
CA ALA A 222 7.27 6.75 8.35
C ALA A 222 8.78 6.53 8.58
N ALA A 223 9.46 7.43 9.30
CA ALA A 223 10.88 7.26 9.62
C ALA A 223 11.10 6.05 10.53
N THR A 224 10.27 5.88 11.57
CA THR A 224 10.30 4.70 12.44
C THR A 224 9.97 3.43 11.67
N TYR A 225 8.95 3.45 10.81
CA TYR A 225 8.58 2.30 9.97
C TYR A 225 9.76 1.85 9.10
N LEU A 226 10.37 2.77 8.36
CA LEU A 226 11.49 2.44 7.47
C LEU A 226 12.74 2.00 8.22
N GLN A 227 13.01 2.58 9.40
CA GLN A 227 14.09 2.11 10.26
C GLN A 227 13.87 0.67 10.74
N ARG A 228 12.64 0.32 11.14
CA ARG A 228 12.29 -1.04 11.57
C ARG A 228 12.30 -2.02 10.40
N LEU A 229 11.83 -1.58 9.23
CA LEU A 229 11.89 -2.35 7.99
C LEU A 229 13.33 -2.76 7.67
N GLU A 230 14.28 -1.83 7.75
CA GLU A 230 15.71 -2.10 7.53
C GLU A 230 16.27 -3.10 8.55
N GLN A 231 15.85 -3.01 9.82
CA GLN A 231 16.25 -3.96 10.87
C GLN A 231 15.74 -5.39 10.61
N GLU A 232 14.56 -5.54 9.99
CA GLU A 232 13.97 -6.82 9.60
C GLU A 232 14.49 -7.33 8.24
N GLY A 233 15.35 -6.56 7.56
CA GLY A 233 15.99 -6.94 6.30
C GLY A 233 15.21 -6.54 5.04
N GLY A 234 14.15 -5.75 5.18
CA GLY A 234 13.49 -5.08 4.06
C GLY A 234 14.15 -3.75 3.71
N GLU A 235 13.80 -3.18 2.57
CA GLU A 235 14.34 -1.90 2.12
C GLU A 235 13.31 -1.07 1.35
N LEU A 236 13.45 0.26 1.43
CA LEU A 236 12.90 1.19 0.46
C LEU A 236 14.06 1.75 -0.36
N ARG A 237 14.14 1.35 -1.61
CA ARG A 237 15.27 1.64 -2.50
C ARG A 237 14.85 2.53 -3.66
N GLU A 238 15.63 3.58 -3.93
CA GLU A 238 15.47 4.39 -5.14
C GLU A 238 15.86 3.57 -6.38
N LEU A 239 15.07 3.67 -7.44
CA LEU A 239 15.26 2.99 -8.70
C LEU A 239 15.43 4.01 -9.82
N ALA A 240 16.08 3.59 -10.91
CA ALA A 240 16.24 4.45 -12.08
C ALA A 240 14.87 4.86 -12.65
N VAL A 241 14.75 6.17 -12.90
CA VAL A 241 13.71 6.78 -13.73
C VAL A 241 14.26 6.82 -15.15
N GLU A 242 13.50 6.29 -16.12
CA GLU A 242 13.81 6.44 -17.54
C GLU A 242 12.69 7.21 -18.24
#